data_AF-A0A521I5Y6-F1
#
_entry.id   AF-A0A521I5Y6-F1
#
_cell.length_a   1.000
_cell.length_b   1.000
_cell.length_c   1.000
_cell.angle_alpha   90.00
_cell.angle_beta   90.00
_cell.angle_gamma   90.00
#
_symmetry.space_group_name_H-M   'P 1'
#
loop_
_entity.id
_entity.type
_entity.pdbx_description
1 polymer ?
#
loop_
_entity_poly.entity_id
_entity_poly.type
_entity_poly.pdbx_seq_one_letter_code
_entity_poly.pdbx_strand_id
1 'polypeptide(L)' 'DKATMIARLLADRDIPRDAAVYVGDRSEDGDSADANRVPFLAATWGYGSLNAAEMAPHWHALASPAALADTILQD' A
#
# COMPACT_ATOMS: atom_id res chain seq x y z
N ASP A 1 -13.59 -8.40 5.14
CA ASP A 1 -12.59 -7.40 5.56
C ASP A 1 -11.86 -6.86 4.32
N LYS A 2 -10.99 -5.85 4.49
CA LYS A 2 -10.26 -5.19 3.39
C LYS A 2 -9.22 -6.12 2.73
N ALA A 3 -8.49 -6.92 3.51
CA ALA A 3 -7.54 -7.89 3.00
C ALA A 3 -8.23 -8.93 2.08
N THR A 4 -9.40 -9.44 2.46
CA THR A 4 -10.21 -10.35 1.63
C THR A 4 -10.65 -9.71 0.32
N MET A 5 -10.99 -8.41 0.34
CA MET A 5 -11.35 -7.66 -0.88
C MET A 5 -10.16 -7.57 -1.84
N ILE A 6 -8.97 -7.23 -1.34
CA ILE A 6 -7.74 -7.15 -2.14
C ILE A 6 -7.40 -8.53 -2.73
N ALA A 7 -7.46 -9.59 -1.92
CA ALA A 7 -7.16 -10.95 -2.39
C ALA A 7 -8.07 -11.37 -3.55
N ARG A 8 -9.37 -11.03 -3.47
CA ARG A 8 -10.33 -11.27 -4.57
C ARG A 8 -10.01 -10.44 -5.79
N LEU A 9 -9.71 -9.15 -5.63
CA LEU A 9 -9.36 -8.28 -6.76
C LEU A 9 -8.13 -8.80 -7.52
N LEU A 10 -7.08 -9.20 -6.81
CA LEU A 10 -5.88 -9.77 -7.43
C LEU A 10 -6.21 -11.05 -8.21
N ALA A 11 -7.01 -11.95 -7.63
CA ALA A 11 -7.40 -13.21 -8.28
C ALA A 11 -8.33 -12.98 -9.49
N ASP A 12 -9.36 -12.15 -9.34
CA ASP A 12 -10.36 -11.90 -10.37
C ASP A 12 -9.76 -11.18 -11.60
N ARG A 13 -8.65 -10.47 -11.41
CA ARG A 13 -7.94 -9.72 -12.46
C ARG A 13 -6.64 -10.37 -12.91
N ASP A 14 -6.32 -11.54 -12.37
CA ASP A 14 -5.07 -12.27 -12.65
C ASP A 14 -3.83 -11.37 -12.48
N ILE A 15 -3.81 -10.57 -11.41
CA ILE A 15 -2.70 -9.65 -11.12
C ILE A 15 -1.68 -10.38 -10.25
N PRO A 16 -0.43 -10.59 -10.74
CA PRO A 16 0.64 -11.17 -9.94
C PRO A 16 1.00 -10.27 -8.75
N ARG A 17 1.27 -10.86 -7.59
CA ARG A 17 1.59 -10.10 -6.36
C ARG A 17 2.91 -9.36 -6.46
N ASP A 18 3.85 -9.88 -7.23
CA ASP A 18 5.15 -9.28 -7.56
C ASP A 18 5.05 -8.19 -8.64
N ALA A 19 3.89 -8.03 -9.28
CA ALA A 19 3.58 -6.97 -10.23
C ALA A 19 2.51 -6.01 -9.70
N ALA A 20 2.29 -5.99 -8.38
CA ALA A 20 1.29 -5.17 -7.72
C ALA A 20 1.89 -4.42 -6.54
N VAL A 21 1.35 -3.24 -6.27
CA VAL A 21 1.63 -2.46 -5.07
C VAL A 21 0.33 -1.92 -4.51
N TYR A 22 0.21 -1.86 -3.18
CA TYR A 22 -0.94 -1.27 -2.52
C TYR A 22 -0.61 0.11 -1.96
N VAL A 23 -1.49 1.08 -2.21
CA VAL A 23 -1.34 2.47 -1.77
C VAL A 23 -2.50 2.80 -0.85
N GLY A 24 -2.20 3.33 0.34
CA GLY A 24 -3.21 3.68 1.34
C GLY A 24 -2.67 4.64 2.39
N ASP A 25 -3.55 5.23 3.18
CA ASP A 25 -3.22 6.30 4.14
C ASP A 25 -3.46 5.92 5.60
N ARG A 26 -3.86 4.68 5.86
CA ARG A 26 -4.12 4.14 7.21
C ARG A 26 -3.34 2.86 7.49
N SER A 27 -3.14 2.55 8.77
CA SER A 27 -2.49 1.29 9.19
C SER A 27 -3.25 0.05 8.71
N GLU A 28 -4.59 0.11 8.66
CA GLU A 28 -5.36 -1.04 8.17
C GLU A 28 -5.15 -1.30 6.67
N ASP A 29 -4.69 -0.31 5.90
CA ASP A 29 -4.25 -0.51 4.51
C ASP A 29 -2.94 -1.30 4.45
N GLY A 30 -1.96 -0.91 5.27
CA GLY A 30 -0.69 -1.61 5.38
C GLY A 30 -0.84 -3.04 5.88
N ASP A 31 -1.68 -3.26 6.89
CA ASP A 31 -2.01 -4.62 7.38
C ASP A 31 -2.66 -5.48 6.27
N SER A 32 -3.50 -4.86 5.45
CA SER A 32 -4.15 -5.53 4.32
C SER A 32 -3.17 -5.85 3.19
N ALA A 33 -2.16 -5.00 2.96
CA ALA A 33 -1.07 -5.24 2.02
C ALA A 33 -0.20 -6.42 2.48
N ASP A 34 0.19 -6.44 3.75
CA ASP A 34 0.99 -7.51 4.35
C ASP A 34 0.27 -8.86 4.30
N ALA A 35 -1.02 -8.89 4.66
CA ALA A 35 -1.86 -10.08 4.54
C ALA A 35 -1.94 -10.60 3.09
N ASN A 36 -1.79 -9.72 2.10
CA ASN A 36 -1.78 -10.06 0.68
C ASN A 36 -0.38 -10.15 0.07
N ARG A 37 0.69 -10.02 0.86
CA ARG A 37 2.08 -10.09 0.38
C ARG A 37 2.32 -9.20 -0.85
N VAL A 38 1.76 -8.00 -0.84
CA VAL A 38 2.05 -6.95 -1.82
C VAL A 38 2.77 -5.81 -1.10
N PRO A 39 3.77 -5.16 -1.73
CA PRO A 39 4.40 -3.98 -1.17
C PRO A 39 3.38 -2.90 -0.80
N PHE A 40 3.66 -2.14 0.26
CA PHE A 40 2.81 -1.05 0.72
C PHE A 40 3.51 0.30 0.61
N LEU A 41 2.85 1.23 -0.07
CA LEU A 41 3.23 2.63 -0.17
C LEU A 41 2.26 3.47 0.68
N ALA A 42 2.74 3.91 1.84
CA ALA A 42 1.97 4.68 2.80
C ALA A 42 1.88 6.16 2.36
N ALA A 43 0.70 6.61 1.98
CA ALA A 43 0.43 8.00 1.63
C ALA A 43 0.25 8.85 2.90
N THR A 44 1.32 9.47 3.38
CA THR A 44 1.31 10.29 4.62
C THR A 44 0.70 11.68 4.45
N TRP A 45 0.16 11.96 3.27
CA TRP A 45 -0.59 13.17 2.90
C TRP A 45 -2.10 12.92 2.81
N GLY A 46 -2.56 11.69 3.07
CA GLY A 46 -3.98 11.33 3.11
C GLY A 46 -4.68 11.73 4.41
N TYR A 47 -5.99 11.52 4.46
CA TYR A 47 -6.85 11.90 5.60
C TYR A 47 -6.69 10.99 6.82
N GLY A 48 -6.18 9.77 6.63
CA GLY A 48 -5.84 8.84 7.70
C GLY A 48 -4.54 9.18 8.44
N SER A 49 -3.66 9.96 7.78
CA SER A 49 -2.36 10.46 8.26
C SER A 49 -1.67 9.55 9.28
N LEU A 50 -1.31 8.34 8.84
CA LEU A 50 -0.39 7.43 9.52
C LEU A 50 0.74 8.20 10.23
N ASN A 51 0.83 8.05 11.54
CA ASN A 51 1.95 8.60 12.30
C ASN A 51 3.11 7.61 12.37
N ALA A 52 4.29 8.08 12.77
CA ALA A 52 5.50 7.27 12.79
C ALA A 52 5.41 6.01 13.68
N ALA A 53 4.54 6.00 14.70
CA ALA A 53 4.35 4.84 15.58
C ALA A 53 3.42 3.76 14.98
N GLU A 54 2.60 4.13 14.00
CA GLU A 54 1.69 3.22 13.29
C GLU A 54 2.34 2.60 12.04
N MET A 55 3.50 3.11 11.65
CA MET A 55 4.25 2.66 10.48
C MET A 55 5.09 1.42 10.79
N ALA A 56 4.80 0.31 10.13
CA ALA A 56 5.71 -0.83 10.17
C ALA A 56 7.05 -0.49 9.47
N PRO A 57 8.20 -1.01 9.95
CA PRO A 57 9.52 -0.64 9.42
C PRO A 57 9.74 -0.94 7.93
N HIS A 58 9.00 -1.89 7.37
CA HIS A 58 9.12 -2.29 5.96
C HIS A 58 8.15 -1.55 5.02
N TRP A 59 7.28 -0.69 5.55
CA TRP A 59 6.38 0.12 4.74
C TRP A 59 7.10 1.37 4.22
N HIS A 60 6.84 1.75 2.96
CA HIS A 60 7.49 2.91 2.35
C HIS A 60 6.58 4.13 2.45
N ALA A 61 7.00 5.13 3.23
CA ALA A 61 6.27 6.39 3.37
C ALA A 61 6.47 7.31 2.18
N LEU A 62 5.38 7.87 1.66
CA LEU A 62 5.36 8.85 0.59
C LEU A 62 4.70 10.13 1.07
N ALA A 63 5.45 11.23 1.04
CA ALA A 63 5.03 12.53 1.57
C ALA A 63 4.18 13.37 0.59
N SER A 64 4.02 12.94 -0.66
CA SER A 64 3.18 13.66 -1.63
C SER A 64 2.70 12.74 -2.77
N PRO A 65 1.67 13.15 -3.53
CA PRO A 65 1.29 12.49 -4.78
C PRO A 65 2.42 12.45 -5.82
N ALA A 66 3.29 13.46 -5.85
CA ALA A 66 4.44 13.48 -6.76
C ALA A 66 5.44 12.38 -6.41
N ALA A 67 5.74 12.17 -5.12
CA ALA A 67 6.63 11.10 -4.67
C ALA A 67 6.09 9.70 -5.03
N LEU A 68 4.76 9.52 -5.04
CA LEU A 68 4.13 8.30 -5.52
C LEU A 68 4.38 8.06 -7.01
N ALA A 69 4.17 9.09 -7.83
CA ALA A 69 4.43 8.99 -9.26
C ALA A 69 5.91 8.70 -9.54
N ASP A 70 6.82 9.39 -8.85
CA ASP A 70 8.26 9.18 -8.98
C ASP A 70 8.67 7.76 -8.59
N THR A 71 8.10 7.22 -7.52
CA THR A 71 8.38 5.84 -7.06
C THR A 71 7.91 4.80 -8.08
N ILE A 72 6.67 4.92 -8.58
CA ILE A 72 6.10 3.92 -9.50
C ILE A 72 6.77 3.96 -10.88
N LEU A 73 7.23 5.13 -11.34
CA LEU A 73 7.84 5.29 -12.66
C LEU A 73 9.33 4.90 -12.71
N GLN A 74 9.97 4.70 -11.56
CA GLN A 74 11.38 4.31 -11.46
C GLN A 74 11.62 2.80 -11.25
N ASP A 75 10.56 2.02 -11.00
CA ASP A 75 10.57 0.56 -11.00
C ASP A 75 10.54 -0.02 -12.44
#